data_AF-A0A256BC16-F1
#
_entry.id   AF-A0A256BC16-F1
#
_cell.length_a   1.000
_cell.length_b   1.000
_cell.length_c   1.000
_cell.angle_alpha   90.00
_cell.angle_beta   90.00
_cell.angle_gamma   90.00
#
_symmetry.space_group_name_H-M   'P 1'
#
loop_
_entity.id
_entity.type
_entity.pdbx_description
1 polymer ?
#
loop_
_entity_poly.entity_id
_entity_poly.type
_entity_poly.pdbx_seq_one_letter_code
_entity_poly.pdbx_strand_id
1 'polypeptide(L)'
;MAIATTFFSAIAYTPAVRSDNSANANEKLGTVRTLPSLQTRARPPLQPDTLHVGMLETQFLKYAQDNNWAAIATIHRDEYTVHKLQPGGEGLYALPDRKLVYVRGFTANIYFERDRLVGIRLNSDNRDRPLTASELLTLVRAWFPDDVLSVLYQVAPSDPRKSIVETLIGTIPKAFEQDLGKVSLPFCRAIVFPSPVPVNTLSTCNPNT
;
A
#
# COMPACT_ATOMS: atom_id res chain seq x y z
N MET A 1 37.17 47.00 -4.34
CA MET A 1 38.26 47.00 -3.35
C MET A 1 37.77 47.70 -2.09
N ALA A 2 38.34 47.30 -0.94
CA ALA A 2 38.10 47.75 0.43
C ALA A 2 37.01 47.00 1.23
N ILE A 3 37.52 46.29 2.23
CA ILE A 3 36.91 45.48 3.29
C ILE A 3 36.64 46.38 4.49
N ALA A 4 35.61 46.11 5.29
CA ALA A 4 35.67 46.38 6.73
C ALA A 4 34.67 45.52 7.51
N THR A 5 35.22 44.54 8.21
CA THR A 5 34.63 43.80 9.34
C THR A 5 34.49 44.70 10.57
N THR A 6 33.52 44.42 11.45
CA THR A 6 33.71 44.65 12.89
C THR A 6 32.84 43.69 13.70
N PHE A 7 33.51 43.05 14.65
CA PHE A 7 33.04 42.03 15.58
C PHE A 7 32.61 42.68 16.92
N PHE A 8 31.61 42.08 17.56
CA PHE A 8 31.34 41.82 19.00
C PHE A 8 32.02 42.73 20.06
N SER A 9 31.40 43.10 21.19
CA SER A 9 30.84 42.20 22.21
C SER A 9 30.09 42.97 23.32
N ALA A 10 29.10 42.29 23.88
CA ALA A 10 28.69 42.19 25.30
C ALA A 10 28.76 43.41 26.25
N ILE A 11 27.61 43.70 26.86
CA ILE A 11 27.55 44.07 28.29
C ILE A 11 26.52 43.14 28.96
N ALA A 12 27.01 42.38 29.94
CA ALA A 12 26.23 41.57 30.86
C ALA A 12 26.01 42.32 32.18
N TYR A 13 24.80 42.19 32.73
CA TYR A 13 24.40 42.02 34.13
C TYR A 13 25.09 42.89 35.22
N THR A 14 24.36 43.64 36.05
CA THR A 14 23.48 43.12 37.13
C THR A 14 22.58 44.21 37.71
N PRO A 15 21.47 43.83 38.40
CA PRO A 15 20.40 44.73 38.82
C PRO A 15 20.61 45.28 40.25
N ALA A 16 20.10 46.49 40.50
CA ALA A 16 19.88 46.99 41.86
C ALA A 16 18.39 47.22 42.08
N VAL A 17 17.79 46.21 42.71
CA VAL A 17 16.69 46.21 43.69
C VAL A 17 15.99 47.55 43.91
N ARG A 18 14.67 47.54 43.69
CA ARG A 18 13.75 48.31 44.53
C ARG A 18 12.67 47.34 45.03
N SER A 19 12.81 46.93 46.29
CA SER A 19 11.72 46.36 47.06
C SER A 19 10.76 47.49 47.45
N ASP A 20 9.48 47.21 47.41
CA ASP A 20 8.59 47.25 48.59
C ASP A 20 7.20 46.79 48.12
N ASN A 21 6.87 45.54 48.44
CA ASN A 21 5.99 45.19 49.56
C ASN A 21 4.55 45.69 49.38
N SER A 22 3.69 44.85 48.81
CA SER A 22 2.66 44.18 49.62
C SER A 22 1.75 43.31 48.74
N ALA A 23 1.75 42.01 49.04
CA ALA A 23 0.59 41.13 49.08
C ALA A 23 -0.50 41.33 48.01
N ASN A 24 -0.46 40.49 46.97
CA ASN A 24 -1.61 39.69 46.59
C ASN A 24 -1.14 38.50 45.73
N ALA A 25 -0.94 37.38 46.41
CA ALA A 25 -0.89 36.08 45.76
C ALA A 25 -2.24 35.81 45.10
N ASN A 26 -2.29 35.82 43.77
CA ASN A 26 -3.17 35.02 42.89
C ASN A 26 -3.21 35.62 41.47
N GLU A 27 -2.06 35.76 40.82
CA GLU A 27 -2.06 35.83 39.35
C GLU A 27 -2.23 34.42 38.80
N LYS A 28 -3.47 34.10 38.44
CA LYS A 28 -3.85 32.85 37.78
C LYS A 28 -3.25 32.86 36.37
N LEU A 29 -1.99 32.46 36.25
CA LEU A 29 -1.32 32.17 34.97
C LEU A 29 -2.23 31.26 34.16
N GLY A 30 -2.83 31.80 33.10
CA GLY A 30 -3.71 31.08 32.21
C GLY A 30 -3.00 29.82 31.71
N THR A 31 -3.51 28.66 32.08
CA THR A 31 -2.98 27.37 31.63
C THR A 31 -3.00 27.37 30.11
N VAL A 32 -1.84 27.21 29.47
CA VAL A 32 -1.73 27.07 28.02
C VAL A 32 -2.64 25.90 27.63
N ARG A 33 -3.77 26.20 26.97
CA ARG A 33 -4.65 25.19 26.39
C ARG A 33 -3.84 24.51 25.30
N THR A 34 -3.29 23.34 25.60
CA THR A 34 -2.88 22.39 24.57
C THR A 34 -4.12 22.10 23.73
N LEU A 35 -4.04 22.45 22.45
CA LEU A 35 -5.04 22.01 21.48
C LEU A 35 -5.12 20.47 21.60
N PRO A 36 -6.33 19.88 21.62
CA PRO A 36 -6.45 18.43 21.57
C PRO A 36 -5.63 17.93 20.38
N SER A 37 -4.93 16.81 20.54
CA SER A 37 -4.22 16.15 19.45
C SER A 37 -5.13 16.13 18.22
N LEU A 38 -4.63 16.62 17.07
CA LEU A 38 -5.29 16.55 15.77
C LEU A 38 -6.07 15.25 15.69
N GLN A 39 -7.41 15.36 15.65
CA GLN A 39 -8.31 14.23 15.48
C GLN A 39 -7.74 13.37 14.36
N THR A 40 -7.34 12.13 14.68
CA THR A 40 -7.06 11.14 13.67
C THR A 40 -8.31 11.06 12.80
N ARG A 41 -8.16 11.39 11.52
CA ARG A 41 -9.24 11.42 10.54
C ARG A 41 -10.07 10.15 10.76
N ALA A 42 -11.34 10.31 11.10
CA ALA A 42 -12.23 9.17 11.32
C ALA A 42 -12.11 8.24 10.11
N ARG A 43 -11.65 7.00 10.36
CA ARG A 43 -11.64 5.98 9.31
C ARG A 43 -13.05 5.96 8.69
N PRO A 44 -13.19 5.98 7.36
CA PRO A 44 -14.49 5.77 6.73
C PRO A 44 -15.14 4.51 7.32
N PRO A 45 -16.46 4.46 7.47
CA PRO A 45 -17.13 3.35 8.16
C PRO A 45 -16.69 2.01 7.54
N LEU A 46 -16.17 1.11 8.39
CA LEU A 46 -15.90 -0.30 8.12
C LEU A 46 -15.18 -0.56 6.78
N GLN A 47 -14.04 0.09 6.52
CA GLN A 47 -13.14 -0.45 5.50
C GLN A 47 -12.67 -1.84 5.98
N PRO A 48 -12.83 -2.90 5.17
CA PRO A 48 -12.23 -4.19 5.48
C PRO A 48 -10.72 -4.02 5.67
N ASP A 49 -10.12 -4.90 6.47
CA ASP A 49 -8.67 -4.87 6.70
C ASP A 49 -7.95 -4.84 5.36
N THR A 50 -7.05 -3.88 5.19
CA THR A 50 -6.29 -3.71 3.95
C THR A 50 -5.05 -4.59 3.97
N LEU A 51 -4.62 -5.01 2.80
CA LEU A 51 -3.35 -5.72 2.64
C LEU A 51 -2.19 -4.74 2.72
N HIS A 52 -1.04 -5.22 3.14
CA HIS A 52 0.22 -4.49 3.09
C HIS A 52 1.37 -5.47 2.88
N VAL A 53 2.41 -5.04 2.18
CA VAL A 53 3.63 -5.86 2.04
C VAL A 53 4.27 -6.07 3.41
N GLY A 54 4.70 -7.30 3.70
CA GLY A 54 5.22 -7.69 5.02
C GLY A 54 4.14 -8.07 6.04
N MET A 55 2.86 -8.10 5.66
CA MET A 55 1.79 -8.68 6.47
C MET A 55 2.15 -10.12 6.88
N LEU A 56 1.86 -10.49 8.13
CA LEU A 56 2.07 -11.87 8.59
C LEU A 56 1.16 -12.84 7.86
N GLU A 57 1.64 -14.05 7.59
CA GLU A 57 0.84 -15.13 6.99
C GLU A 57 -0.47 -15.37 7.76
N THR A 58 -0.40 -15.40 9.09
CA THR A 58 -1.60 -15.57 9.94
C THR A 58 -2.60 -14.42 9.82
N GLN A 59 -2.13 -13.19 9.64
CA GLN A 59 -3.00 -12.02 9.41
C GLN A 59 -3.66 -12.09 8.03
N PHE A 60 -2.89 -12.47 7.01
CA PHE A 60 -3.44 -12.65 5.67
C PHE A 60 -4.48 -13.77 5.60
N LEU A 61 -4.19 -14.93 6.23
CA LEU A 61 -5.14 -16.05 6.24
C LEU A 61 -6.42 -15.70 7.01
N LYS A 62 -6.32 -14.88 8.06
CA LYS A 62 -7.49 -14.31 8.73
C LYS A 62 -8.28 -13.39 7.80
N TYR A 63 -7.63 -12.48 7.08
CA TYR A 63 -8.29 -11.65 6.06
C TYR A 63 -9.00 -12.52 5.02
N ALA A 64 -8.33 -13.55 4.50
CA ALA A 64 -8.87 -14.44 3.49
C ALA A 64 -10.11 -15.20 4.02
N GLN A 65 -10.05 -15.69 5.26
CA GLN A 65 -11.16 -16.34 5.93
C GLN A 65 -12.35 -15.39 6.13
N ASP A 66 -12.10 -14.19 6.65
CA ASP A 66 -13.14 -13.18 6.91
C ASP A 66 -13.85 -12.73 5.60
N ASN A 67 -13.18 -12.86 4.45
CA ASN A 67 -13.72 -12.55 3.12
C ASN A 67 -14.17 -13.80 2.32
N ASN A 68 -14.29 -14.97 2.95
CA ASN A 68 -14.75 -16.22 2.33
C ASN A 68 -13.89 -16.70 1.15
N TRP A 69 -12.57 -16.47 1.20
CA TRP A 69 -11.67 -17.02 0.20
C TRP A 69 -11.53 -18.54 0.39
N ALA A 70 -11.72 -19.30 -0.68
CA ALA A 70 -11.61 -20.75 -0.66
C ALA A 70 -10.18 -21.20 -0.93
N ALA A 71 -9.66 -22.11 -0.10
CA ALA A 71 -8.34 -22.69 -0.29
C ALA A 71 -8.34 -23.71 -1.45
N ILE A 72 -7.34 -23.61 -2.33
CA ILE A 72 -7.13 -24.55 -3.44
C ILE A 72 -5.96 -25.47 -3.13
N ALA A 73 -4.81 -24.91 -2.77
CA ALA A 73 -3.60 -25.65 -2.44
C ALA A 73 -2.64 -24.79 -1.62
N THR A 74 -1.76 -25.45 -0.85
CA THR A 74 -0.61 -24.80 -0.20
C THR A 74 0.66 -25.55 -0.59
N ILE A 75 1.71 -24.82 -0.95
CA ILE A 75 3.02 -25.36 -1.31
C ILE A 75 4.06 -24.73 -0.40
N HIS A 76 4.90 -25.56 0.22
CA HIS A 76 6.02 -25.12 1.05
C HIS A 76 7.34 -25.48 0.35
N ARG A 77 8.30 -24.56 0.34
CA ARG A 77 9.67 -24.73 -0.15
C ARG A 77 10.61 -23.95 0.77
N ASP A 78 11.28 -24.66 1.68
CA ASP A 78 12.21 -24.06 2.66
C ASP A 78 11.56 -22.88 3.41
N GLU A 79 12.14 -21.67 3.30
CA GLU A 79 11.61 -20.44 3.91
C GLU A 79 10.41 -19.81 3.17
N TYR A 80 9.94 -20.42 2.09
CA TYR A 80 8.87 -19.87 1.25
C TYR A 80 7.58 -20.71 1.30
N THR A 81 6.45 -20.01 1.42
CA THR A 81 5.12 -20.59 1.39
C THR A 81 4.28 -19.95 0.30
N VAL A 82 3.49 -20.75 -0.42
CA VAL A 82 2.50 -20.27 -1.37
C VAL A 82 1.14 -20.84 -1.07
N HIS A 83 0.18 -19.96 -0.81
CA HIS A 83 -1.23 -20.31 -0.75
C HIS A 83 -1.89 -19.97 -2.08
N LYS A 84 -2.51 -20.98 -2.70
CA LYS A 84 -3.38 -20.81 -3.86
C LYS A 84 -4.81 -20.73 -3.35
N LEU A 85 -5.45 -19.59 -3.58
CA LEU A 85 -6.78 -19.28 -3.07
C LEU A 85 -7.70 -18.79 -4.18
N GLN A 86 -8.98 -19.06 -4.03
CA GLN A 86 -10.06 -18.48 -4.83
C GLN A 86 -10.73 -17.38 -4.00
N PRO A 87 -10.66 -16.11 -4.41
CA PRO A 87 -11.37 -15.04 -3.72
C PRO A 87 -12.90 -15.22 -3.67
N GLY A 88 -13.50 -14.68 -2.62
CA GLY A 88 -14.95 -14.76 -2.36
C GLY A 88 -15.79 -13.76 -3.15
N GLY A 89 -15.17 -12.77 -3.82
CA GLY A 89 -15.88 -11.74 -4.59
C GLY A 89 -16.22 -10.49 -3.79
N GLU A 90 -15.52 -10.23 -2.69
CA GLU A 90 -15.74 -9.05 -1.86
C GLU A 90 -15.58 -7.73 -2.63
N GLY A 91 -16.31 -6.69 -2.21
CA GLY A 91 -16.20 -5.35 -2.79
C GLY A 91 -15.24 -4.49 -1.98
N LEU A 92 -14.25 -3.89 -2.66
CA LEU A 92 -13.28 -2.97 -2.07
C LEU A 92 -13.39 -1.59 -2.68
N TYR A 93 -13.08 -0.56 -1.90
CA TYR A 93 -13.10 0.83 -2.36
C TYR A 93 -11.69 1.38 -2.53
N ALA A 94 -11.29 1.67 -3.77
CA ALA A 94 -10.02 2.33 -4.06
C ALA A 94 -10.09 3.82 -3.73
N LEU A 95 -9.20 4.30 -2.84
CA LEU A 95 -9.09 5.72 -2.48
C LEU A 95 -8.23 6.51 -3.49
N PRO A 96 -8.39 7.83 -3.66
CA PRO A 96 -9.35 8.69 -2.97
C PRO A 96 -10.77 8.64 -3.58
N ASP A 97 -10.90 8.19 -4.82
CA ASP A 97 -12.14 8.30 -5.61
C ASP A 97 -13.29 7.41 -5.11
N ARG A 98 -13.01 6.52 -4.15
CA ARG A 98 -13.94 5.50 -3.63
C ARG A 98 -14.57 4.69 -4.75
N LYS A 99 -13.76 4.36 -5.75
CA LYS A 99 -14.21 3.50 -6.84
C LYS A 99 -14.34 2.08 -6.31
N LEU A 100 -15.55 1.53 -6.41
CA LEU A 100 -15.83 0.15 -6.04
C LEU A 100 -15.22 -0.80 -7.07
N VAL A 101 -14.50 -1.81 -6.59
CA VAL A 101 -13.93 -2.90 -7.39
C VAL A 101 -14.19 -4.22 -6.66
N TYR A 102 -14.54 -5.27 -7.42
CA TYR A 102 -14.82 -6.59 -6.86
C TYR A 102 -13.61 -7.50 -7.00
N VAL A 103 -13.34 -8.28 -5.96
CA VAL A 103 -12.23 -9.23 -5.89
C VAL A 103 -12.65 -10.56 -6.52
N ARG A 104 -12.75 -10.61 -7.84
CA ARG A 104 -13.21 -11.79 -8.61
C ARG A 104 -12.58 -11.84 -10.00
N GLY A 105 -12.79 -12.94 -10.72
CA GLY A 105 -12.23 -13.14 -12.08
C GLY A 105 -10.87 -13.82 -12.13
N PHE A 106 -10.34 -14.28 -10.99
CA PHE A 106 -9.01 -14.86 -10.91
C PHE A 106 -8.86 -15.85 -9.75
N THR A 107 -7.82 -16.66 -9.82
CA THR A 107 -7.21 -17.35 -8.67
C THR A 107 -5.98 -16.57 -8.22
N ALA A 108 -5.70 -16.58 -6.92
CA ALA A 108 -4.59 -15.84 -6.34
C ALA A 108 -3.57 -16.79 -5.73
N ASN A 109 -2.31 -16.69 -6.17
CA ASN A 109 -1.18 -17.29 -5.48
C ASN A 109 -0.53 -16.24 -4.59
N ILE A 110 -0.53 -16.49 -3.29
CA ILE A 110 -0.05 -15.55 -2.27
C ILE A 110 1.28 -16.07 -1.75
N TYR A 111 2.33 -15.28 -1.95
CA TYR A 111 3.71 -15.68 -1.66
C TYR A 111 4.18 -15.10 -0.33
N PHE A 112 4.73 -15.97 0.51
CA PHE A 112 5.33 -15.63 1.78
C PHE A 112 6.81 -16.02 1.79
N GLU A 113 7.63 -15.19 2.42
CA GLU A 113 9.03 -15.49 2.77
C GLU A 113 9.19 -15.25 4.27
N ARG A 114 9.60 -16.28 5.03
CA ARG A 114 9.70 -16.21 6.50
C ARG A 114 8.43 -15.64 7.14
N ASP A 115 7.28 -16.19 6.75
CA ASP A 115 5.93 -15.82 7.21
C ASP A 115 5.47 -14.40 6.86
N ARG A 116 6.16 -13.71 5.93
CA ARG A 116 5.84 -12.34 5.51
C ARG A 116 5.37 -12.29 4.07
N LEU A 117 4.24 -11.63 3.82
CA LEU A 117 3.71 -11.42 2.47
C LEU A 117 4.70 -10.63 1.63
N VAL A 118 5.22 -11.24 0.55
CA VAL A 118 6.17 -10.58 -0.36
C VAL A 118 5.57 -10.28 -1.74
N GLY A 119 4.54 -11.04 -2.14
CA GLY A 119 3.87 -10.80 -3.41
C GLY A 119 2.62 -11.62 -3.63
N ILE A 120 1.89 -11.23 -4.67
CA ILE A 120 0.65 -11.87 -5.11
C ILE A 120 0.71 -12.05 -6.62
N ARG A 121 0.41 -13.27 -7.09
CA ARG A 121 0.18 -13.54 -8.52
C ARG A 121 -1.28 -13.84 -8.76
N LEU A 122 -1.87 -13.15 -9.74
CA LEU A 122 -3.26 -13.40 -10.16
C LEU A 122 -3.24 -14.13 -11.51
N ASN A 123 -3.97 -15.23 -11.59
CA ASN A 123 -4.19 -15.97 -12.83
C ASN A 123 -5.67 -15.89 -13.20
N SER A 124 -5.97 -15.60 -14.47
CA SER A 124 -7.36 -15.54 -14.95
C SER A 124 -8.13 -16.82 -14.62
N ASP A 125 -9.36 -16.66 -14.15
CA ASP A 125 -10.30 -17.77 -13.97
C ASP A 125 -11.30 -17.77 -15.14
N ASN A 126 -11.31 -18.86 -15.92
CA ASN A 126 -12.16 -18.99 -17.12
C ASN A 126 -13.66 -19.03 -16.81
N ARG A 127 -14.04 -19.18 -15.53
CA ARG A 127 -15.45 -19.21 -15.10
C ARG A 127 -16.08 -17.82 -15.00
N ASP A 128 -15.28 -16.76 -15.06
CA ASP A 128 -15.72 -15.39 -14.82
C ASP A 128 -15.05 -14.41 -15.80
N ARG A 129 -15.52 -13.17 -15.82
CA ARG A 129 -14.96 -12.14 -16.70
C ARG A 129 -13.52 -11.80 -16.27
N PRO A 130 -12.54 -11.82 -17.18
CA PRO A 130 -11.18 -11.39 -16.87
C PRO A 130 -11.10 -9.92 -16.45
N LEU A 131 -10.15 -9.61 -15.58
CA LEU A 131 -9.82 -8.24 -15.22
C LEU A 131 -9.22 -7.50 -16.42
N THR A 132 -9.60 -6.24 -16.59
CA THR A 132 -8.89 -5.28 -17.44
C THR A 132 -7.74 -4.63 -16.67
N ALA A 133 -6.77 -4.04 -17.38
CA ALA A 133 -5.66 -3.31 -16.76
C ALA A 133 -6.13 -2.22 -15.77
N SER A 134 -7.20 -1.48 -16.09
CA SER A 134 -7.73 -0.44 -15.19
C SER A 134 -8.35 -1.04 -13.93
N GLU A 135 -9.11 -2.12 -14.06
CA GLU A 135 -9.71 -2.83 -12.93
C GLU A 135 -8.63 -3.41 -12.02
N LEU A 136 -7.56 -3.98 -12.59
CA LEU A 136 -6.41 -4.46 -11.83
C LEU A 136 -5.74 -3.35 -11.02
N LEU A 137 -5.37 -2.24 -11.64
CA LEU A 137 -4.66 -1.17 -10.91
C LEU A 137 -5.56 -0.54 -9.82
N THR A 138 -6.87 -0.48 -10.08
CA THR A 138 -7.86 -0.07 -9.07
C THR A 138 -7.90 -1.08 -7.91
N LEU A 139 -7.91 -2.39 -8.21
CA LEU A 139 -7.89 -3.47 -7.22
C LEU A 139 -6.62 -3.47 -6.38
N VAL A 140 -5.44 -3.39 -7.00
CA VAL A 140 -4.15 -3.34 -6.29
C VAL A 140 -4.15 -2.19 -5.31
N ARG A 141 -4.65 -1.03 -5.72
CA ARG A 141 -4.74 0.13 -4.84
C ARG A 141 -5.77 0.00 -3.73
N ALA A 142 -6.86 -0.71 -3.97
CA ALA A 142 -7.86 -0.99 -2.94
C ALA A 142 -7.32 -1.95 -1.89
N TRP A 143 -6.52 -2.96 -2.30
CA TRP A 143 -5.84 -3.86 -1.39
C TRP A 143 -4.70 -3.18 -0.63
N PHE A 144 -3.85 -2.42 -1.33
CA PHE A 144 -2.62 -1.84 -0.80
C PHE A 144 -2.67 -0.30 -0.89
N PRO A 145 -3.50 0.37 -0.08
CA PRO A 145 -3.70 1.82 -0.20
C PRO A 145 -2.48 2.65 0.20
N ASP A 146 -1.57 2.09 1.00
CA ASP A 146 -0.45 2.77 1.63
C ASP A 146 0.93 2.39 1.03
N ASP A 147 0.99 1.38 0.14
CA ASP A 147 2.23 0.89 -0.43
C ASP A 147 2.52 1.48 -1.83
N VAL A 148 3.81 1.64 -2.14
CA VAL A 148 4.27 1.83 -3.53
C VAL A 148 4.57 0.46 -4.12
N LEU A 149 3.82 0.06 -5.16
CA LEU A 149 3.93 -1.28 -5.73
C LEU A 149 4.28 -1.25 -7.21
N SER A 150 5.23 -2.09 -7.59
CA SER A 150 5.44 -2.47 -8.98
C SER A 150 4.47 -3.59 -9.34
N VAL A 151 3.64 -3.36 -10.35
CA VAL A 151 2.69 -4.33 -10.89
C VAL A 151 3.15 -4.71 -12.28
N LEU A 152 3.45 -5.99 -12.49
CA LEU A 152 3.72 -6.57 -13.81
C LEU A 152 2.46 -7.31 -14.27
N TYR A 153 2.05 -7.12 -15.51
CA TYR A 153 0.89 -7.82 -16.05
C TYR A 153 1.05 -8.12 -17.54
N GLN A 154 0.50 -9.24 -17.99
CA GLN A 154 0.43 -9.61 -19.40
C GLN A 154 -1.00 -9.38 -19.92
N VAL A 155 -1.12 -8.89 -21.15
CA VAL A 155 -2.40 -8.59 -21.80
C VAL A 155 -2.55 -9.48 -23.03
N ALA A 156 -3.75 -10.03 -23.24
CA ALA A 156 -4.07 -10.76 -24.46
C ALA A 156 -4.04 -9.80 -25.68
N PRO A 157 -3.14 -10.00 -26.67
CA PRO A 157 -2.94 -9.03 -27.75
C PRO A 157 -4.12 -8.96 -28.73
N SER A 158 -4.91 -10.02 -28.84
CA SER A 158 -6.09 -10.10 -29.72
C SER A 158 -7.37 -9.53 -29.09
N ASP A 159 -7.38 -9.23 -27.79
CA ASP A 159 -8.58 -8.76 -27.10
C ASP A 159 -8.69 -7.23 -27.14
N PRO A 160 -9.73 -6.65 -27.76
CA PRO A 160 -9.95 -5.20 -27.77
C PRO A 160 -10.15 -4.63 -26.36
N ARG A 161 -10.55 -5.45 -25.38
CA ARG A 161 -10.73 -5.04 -23.98
C ARG A 161 -9.45 -5.12 -23.15
N LYS A 162 -8.35 -5.62 -23.74
CA LYS A 162 -7.06 -5.77 -23.06
C LYS A 162 -7.19 -6.57 -21.75
N SER A 163 -7.86 -7.71 -21.81
CA SER A 163 -7.95 -8.64 -20.68
C SER A 163 -6.57 -9.10 -20.22
N ILE A 164 -6.42 -9.16 -18.90
CA ILE A 164 -5.21 -9.63 -18.25
C ILE A 164 -5.16 -11.15 -18.31
N VAL A 165 -3.99 -11.67 -18.64
CA VAL A 165 -3.70 -13.11 -18.63
C VAL A 165 -3.05 -13.51 -17.31
N GLU A 166 -2.02 -12.76 -16.93
CA GLU A 166 -1.22 -13.01 -15.73
C GLU A 166 -0.83 -11.68 -15.09
N THR A 167 -0.75 -11.64 -13.77
CA THR A 167 -0.30 -10.47 -13.00
C THR A 167 0.62 -10.86 -11.86
N LEU A 168 1.60 -10.00 -11.57
CA LEU A 168 2.54 -10.06 -10.46
C LEU A 168 2.48 -8.73 -9.69
N ILE A 169 2.15 -8.79 -8.42
CA ILE A 169 2.08 -7.66 -7.49
C ILE A 169 3.17 -7.89 -6.43
N GLY A 170 4.08 -6.93 -6.26
CA GLY A 170 5.21 -7.09 -5.34
C GLY A 170 6.31 -7.98 -5.92
N THR A 171 6.90 -8.84 -5.09
CA THR A 171 8.05 -9.68 -5.44
C THR A 171 7.65 -11.16 -5.44
N ILE A 172 8.17 -11.92 -6.39
CA ILE A 172 8.00 -13.37 -6.42
C ILE A 172 9.29 -14.01 -5.93
N PRO A 173 9.21 -14.91 -4.93
CA PRO A 173 10.40 -15.58 -4.45
C PRO A 173 11.08 -16.37 -5.57
N LYS A 174 12.41 -16.39 -5.57
CA LYS A 174 13.23 -17.11 -6.57
C LYS A 174 12.84 -18.57 -6.71
N ALA A 175 12.44 -19.19 -5.59
CA ALA A 175 11.96 -20.57 -5.56
C ALA A 175 10.73 -20.83 -6.47
N PHE A 176 10.00 -19.80 -6.90
CA PHE A 176 8.80 -19.90 -7.73
C PHE A 176 8.91 -19.17 -9.08
N GLU A 177 10.06 -18.61 -9.45
CA GLU A 177 10.25 -17.89 -10.72
C GLU A 177 9.99 -18.78 -11.95
N GLN A 178 10.32 -20.08 -11.87
CA GLN A 178 10.08 -21.04 -12.95
C GLN A 178 8.60 -21.25 -13.28
N ASP A 179 7.69 -20.84 -12.39
CA ASP A 179 6.26 -20.95 -12.63
C ASP A 179 5.67 -19.76 -13.39
N LEU A 180 6.49 -18.73 -13.69
CA LEU A 180 6.08 -17.48 -14.33
C LEU A 180 6.23 -17.52 -15.85
N GLY A 181 5.52 -16.63 -16.55
CA GLY A 181 5.77 -16.34 -17.97
C GLY A 181 5.59 -17.53 -18.90
N LYS A 182 4.79 -18.53 -18.50
CA LYS A 182 4.50 -19.71 -19.34
C LYS A 182 3.80 -19.33 -20.65
N VAL A 183 3.23 -18.13 -20.68
CA VAL A 183 2.68 -17.52 -21.90
C VAL A 183 3.72 -16.55 -22.45
N SER A 184 4.13 -16.75 -23.71
CA SER A 184 5.10 -15.93 -24.44
C SER A 184 4.56 -14.54 -24.81
N LEU A 185 4.04 -13.81 -23.82
CA LEU A 185 3.53 -12.45 -23.96
C LEU A 185 4.44 -11.49 -23.20
N PRO A 186 4.62 -10.26 -23.71
CA PRO A 186 5.44 -9.28 -23.03
C PRO A 186 4.78 -8.79 -21.74
N PHE A 187 5.58 -8.54 -20.71
CA PHE A 187 5.10 -7.93 -19.48
C PHE A 187 4.99 -6.40 -19.64
N CYS A 188 3.85 -5.88 -19.20
CA CYS A 188 3.64 -4.47 -18.95
C CYS A 188 3.91 -4.17 -17.48
N ARG A 189 4.68 -3.12 -17.22
CA ARG A 189 4.96 -2.64 -15.86
C ARG A 189 4.19 -1.36 -15.60
N ALA A 190 3.53 -1.30 -14.46
CA ALA A 190 2.95 -0.09 -13.90
C ALA A 190 3.42 0.10 -12.45
N ILE A 191 3.61 1.35 -12.03
CA ILE A 191 3.87 1.68 -10.63
C ILE A 191 2.59 2.25 -10.04
N VAL A 192 2.08 1.59 -9.00
CA VAL A 192 0.93 2.06 -8.22
C VAL A 192 1.46 2.81 -7.02
N PHE A 193 1.16 4.10 -6.94
CA PHE A 193 1.47 4.93 -5.78
C PHE A 193 0.35 4.83 -4.73
N PRO A 194 0.64 5.11 -3.46
CA PRO A 194 -0.36 5.14 -2.41
C PRO A 194 -1.37 6.27 -2.60
N SER A 195 -2.51 6.16 -1.92
CA SER A 195 -3.49 7.23 -1.82
C SER A 195 -2.88 8.48 -1.17
N PRO A 196 -3.19 9.71 -1.65
CA PRO A 196 -4.24 10.08 -2.61
C PRO A 196 -3.77 10.26 -4.07
N VAL A 197 -2.54 9.90 -4.42
CA VAL A 197 -1.98 10.15 -5.77
C VAL A 197 -2.84 9.46 -6.83
N PRO A 198 -3.45 10.10 -7.84
CA PRO A 198 -4.33 9.41 -8.79
C PRO A 198 -3.67 8.18 -9.43
N VAL A 199 -4.47 7.16 -9.77
CA VAL A 199 -3.98 6.01 -10.54
C VAL A 199 -3.67 6.49 -11.96
N ASN A 200 -2.47 6.99 -12.17
CA ASN A 200 -1.97 7.35 -13.48
C ASN A 200 -1.42 6.10 -14.16
N THR A 201 -1.92 5.79 -15.34
CA THR A 201 -1.46 4.68 -16.17
C THR A 201 -0.15 5.05 -16.88
N LEU A 202 0.95 5.16 -16.15
CA LEU A 202 2.28 5.07 -16.75
C LEU A 202 2.61 3.58 -16.88
N SER A 203 2.01 2.94 -17.88
CA SER A 203 2.26 1.54 -18.21
C SER A 203 3.25 1.44 -19.35
N THR A 204 4.40 0.85 -19.11
CA THR A 204 5.38 0.53 -20.16
C THR A 204 5.35 -0.96 -20.42
N CYS A 205 4.95 -1.38 -21.62
CA CYS A 205 5.05 -2.76 -22.06
C CYS A 205 6.43 -2.99 -22.68
N ASN A 206 7.22 -3.87 -22.07
CA ASN A 206 8.55 -4.16 -22.57
C ASN A 206 8.52 -5.49 -23.35
N PRO A 207 8.80 -5.51 -24.66
CA PRO A 207 8.75 -6.73 -25.45
C PRO A 207 9.88 -7.74 -25.14
N ASN A 208 10.85 -7.40 -24.29
CA ASN A 208 12.13 -8.12 -24.15
C ASN A 208 12.41 -8.66 -22.73
N THR A 209 11.49 -9.43 -22.16
CA THR A 209 11.77 -10.27 -20.96
C THR A 209 11.18 -11.64 -21.13
#